data_AF-A0A1Q5UCS2-F1
#
_entry.id   AF-A0A1Q5UCS2-F1
#
_cell.length_a   1.000
_cell.length_b   1.000
_cell.length_c   1.000
_cell.angle_alpha   90.00
_cell.angle_beta   90.00
_cell.angle_gamma   90.00
#
_symmetry.space_group_name_H-M   'P 1'
#
loop_
_entity.id
_entity.type
_entity.pdbx_description
1 polymer ?
#
loop_
_entity_poly.entity_id
_entity_poly.type
_entity_poly.pdbx_seq_one_letter_code
_entity_poly.pdbx_strand_id
1 'polypeptide(L)'
;MAAKARARSLRATRTTLTQRMLARNDDIAIEVLIDSLFLKCPSPDSQANVDQPILKTTKSSLKYLPLRGFPAADASRIIRDVLIAKGNFAKTEQELFGLPGLQKLTERTLSPTEKQLLRRHLRIYFRMFRPQCPFEIKFINAYDYTRFEAAVFARKPIKAGEFVKYLIGTTARLSDKEEACLRQTGKDFSIVESGKKSVSVLLGPARFVNHDCNPNCRLFTVRSGRMVVEALRNIENGEQITVFYCDDYFGDGNLDCLCATCHGTPPWSVTTIALMTNDRTSSDEAGCQRRKQVGSHRRCTK
;
A
#
# COMPACT_ATOMS: atom_id res chain seq x y z
N MET A 1 15.72 -26.39 39.64
CA MET A 1 14.68 -25.33 39.83
C MET A 1 15.06 -23.99 39.17
N ALA A 2 16.30 -23.50 39.33
CA ALA A 2 16.74 -22.19 38.79
C ALA A 2 16.72 -22.05 37.25
N ALA A 3 17.01 -23.12 36.48
CA ALA A 3 16.99 -23.07 35.01
C ALA A 3 15.58 -22.89 34.41
N LYS A 4 14.55 -23.49 35.04
CA LYS A 4 13.13 -23.31 34.63
C LYS A 4 12.59 -21.93 35.00
N ALA A 5 13.07 -21.33 36.10
CA ALA A 5 12.76 -19.95 36.48
C ALA A 5 13.41 -18.93 35.54
N ARG A 6 14.67 -19.17 35.12
CA ARG A 6 15.39 -18.35 34.13
C ARG A 6 14.76 -18.45 32.74
N ALA A 7 14.29 -19.63 32.33
CA ALA A 7 13.52 -19.82 31.09
C ALA A 7 12.11 -19.18 31.12
N ARG A 8 11.45 -19.13 32.29
CA ARG A 8 10.19 -18.38 32.49
C ARG A 8 10.41 -16.86 32.51
N SER A 9 11.51 -16.39 33.10
CA SER A 9 11.92 -14.98 33.13
C SER A 9 12.34 -14.47 31.74
N LEU A 10 13.04 -15.28 30.93
CA LEU A 10 13.34 -14.98 29.52
C LEU A 10 12.10 -15.02 28.60
N ARG A 11 10.99 -15.60 29.07
CA ARG A 11 9.69 -15.61 28.37
C ARG A 11 8.83 -14.40 28.73
N ALA A 12 9.12 -13.74 29.85
CA ALA A 12 8.55 -12.45 30.21
C ALA A 12 9.34 -11.34 29.48
N THR A 13 8.62 -10.42 28.82
CA THR A 13 9.11 -9.26 28.04
C THR A 13 9.41 -9.45 26.54
N ARG A 14 8.87 -10.48 25.87
CA ARG A 14 8.54 -10.31 24.45
C ARG A 14 7.24 -9.52 24.37
N THR A 15 7.31 -8.20 24.17
CA THR A 15 6.12 -7.37 23.93
C THR A 15 5.39 -7.94 22.71
N THR A 16 4.22 -8.54 22.95
CA THR A 16 3.35 -9.05 21.90
C THR A 16 2.87 -7.87 21.07
N LEU A 17 3.03 -7.95 19.75
CA LEU A 17 2.53 -6.94 18.83
C LEU A 17 1.00 -6.92 18.87
N THR A 18 0.42 -5.85 19.40
CA THR A 18 -1.04 -5.67 19.48
C THR A 18 -1.59 -5.07 18.18
N GLN A 19 -2.90 -5.21 17.96
CA GLN A 19 -3.64 -4.55 16.88
C GLN A 19 -3.30 -3.06 16.81
N ARG A 20 -3.40 -2.36 17.94
CA ARG A 20 -3.18 -0.91 18.03
C ARG A 20 -1.75 -0.51 17.67
N MET A 21 -0.77 -1.29 18.11
CA MET A 21 0.64 -1.03 17.79
C MET A 21 0.91 -1.24 16.30
N LEU A 22 0.36 -2.32 15.73
CA LEU A 22 0.51 -2.61 14.30
C LEU A 22 -0.17 -1.56 13.43
N ALA A 23 -1.42 -1.17 13.76
CA ALA A 23 -2.16 -0.12 13.06
C ALA A 23 -1.43 1.23 13.08
N ARG A 24 -0.93 1.65 14.24
CA ARG A 24 -0.11 2.88 14.36
C ARG A 24 1.14 2.80 13.51
N ASN A 25 1.87 1.69 13.58
CA ASN A 25 3.12 1.53 12.84
C ASN A 25 2.89 1.50 11.33
N ASP A 26 1.77 0.91 10.89
CA ASP A 26 1.36 0.86 9.49
C ASP A 26 0.98 2.25 8.96
N ASP A 27 0.14 2.98 9.70
CA ASP A 27 -0.25 4.34 9.33
C ASP A 27 0.96 5.26 9.16
N ILE A 28 1.93 5.18 10.09
CA ILE A 28 3.20 5.91 10.02
C ILE A 28 4.00 5.47 8.79
N ALA A 29 4.16 4.16 8.58
CA ALA A 29 4.96 3.65 7.47
C ALA A 29 4.41 4.13 6.13
N ILE A 30 3.08 4.14 5.98
CA ILE A 30 2.42 4.56 4.75
C ILE A 30 2.45 6.09 4.59
N GLU A 31 2.24 6.87 5.66
CA GLU A 31 2.39 8.32 5.63
C GLU A 31 3.82 8.72 5.19
N VAL A 32 4.83 8.03 5.74
CA VAL A 32 6.24 8.30 5.46
C VAL A 32 6.68 7.82 4.08
N LEU A 33 6.25 6.63 3.64
CA LEU A 33 6.83 5.95 2.46
C LEU A 33 5.94 5.92 1.23
N ILE A 34 4.64 6.12 1.37
CA ILE A 34 3.71 6.02 0.25
C ILE A 34 3.11 7.39 0.03
N ASP A 35 2.34 7.92 1.00
CA ASP A 35 1.68 9.21 0.84
C ASP A 35 2.67 10.35 0.56
N SER A 36 3.89 10.31 1.13
CA SER A 36 4.93 11.31 0.86
C SER A 36 5.37 11.37 -0.60
N LEU A 37 5.23 10.28 -1.35
CA LEU A 37 5.59 10.19 -2.76
C LEU A 37 4.47 10.70 -3.69
N PHE A 38 3.26 10.85 -3.16
CA PHE A 38 2.09 11.36 -3.88
C PHE A 38 1.78 12.82 -3.54
N LEU A 39 2.54 13.44 -2.63
CA LEU A 39 2.44 14.86 -2.38
C LEU A 39 3.06 15.60 -3.55
N LYS A 40 2.19 16.29 -4.31
CA LYS A 40 2.47 17.35 -5.29
C LYS A 40 3.94 17.43 -5.67
N CYS A 41 4.35 16.74 -6.72
CA CYS A 41 5.54 17.16 -7.43
C CYS A 41 5.11 18.45 -8.16
N PRO A 42 5.51 19.66 -7.73
CA PRO A 42 5.24 20.83 -8.53
C PRO A 42 6.13 20.66 -9.75
N SER A 43 5.55 20.48 -10.93
CA SER A 43 6.35 20.75 -12.12
C SER A 43 6.71 22.24 -12.05
N PRO A 44 7.98 22.63 -12.25
CA PRO A 44 8.38 24.04 -12.20
C PRO A 44 7.59 24.93 -13.17
N ASP A 45 6.91 24.33 -14.16
CA ASP A 45 6.13 25.02 -15.18
C ASP A 45 4.61 25.02 -14.92
N SER A 46 4.10 24.29 -13.92
CA SER A 46 2.67 24.30 -13.61
C SER A 46 2.37 25.41 -12.61
N GLN A 47 1.84 26.53 -13.10
CA GLN A 47 1.00 27.42 -12.30
C GLN A 47 0.05 26.56 -11.47
N ALA A 48 0.00 26.82 -10.17
CA ALA A 48 -0.75 26.07 -9.17
C ALA A 48 -2.16 25.68 -9.67
N ASN A 49 -2.29 24.46 -10.18
CA ASN A 49 -3.56 23.97 -10.69
C ASN A 49 -4.35 23.37 -9.51
N VAL A 50 -5.53 23.91 -9.28
CA VAL A 50 -6.28 23.80 -8.01
C VAL A 50 -7.06 22.47 -7.87
N ASP A 51 -7.14 21.63 -8.91
CA ASP A 51 -8.11 20.52 -8.94
C ASP A 51 -7.54 19.10 -9.05
N GLN A 52 -6.26 18.87 -8.70
CA GLN A 52 -5.73 17.49 -8.68
C GLN A 52 -6.15 16.72 -7.42
N PRO A 53 -6.67 15.48 -7.55
CA PRO A 53 -7.15 14.70 -6.42
C PRO A 53 -5.99 14.35 -5.46
N ILE A 54 -6.24 14.53 -4.17
CA ILE A 54 -5.28 14.16 -3.13
C ILE A 54 -5.30 12.63 -3.00
N LEU A 55 -4.28 11.96 -3.54
CA LEU A 55 -4.10 10.52 -3.38
C LEU A 55 -3.59 10.22 -1.97
N LYS A 56 -4.46 9.65 -1.14
CA LYS A 56 -4.14 9.25 0.23
C LYS A 56 -4.63 7.84 0.48
N THR A 57 -3.77 7.06 1.11
CA THR A 57 -4.09 5.72 1.57
C THR A 57 -5.03 5.71 2.78
N THR A 58 -5.86 4.67 2.85
CA THR A 58 -6.73 4.41 4.01
C THR A 58 -5.91 4.14 5.26
N LYS A 59 -6.30 4.75 6.39
CA LYS A 59 -5.61 4.59 7.69
C LYS A 59 -6.30 3.56 8.58
N SER A 60 -5.50 2.70 9.21
CA SER A 60 -5.93 1.52 9.96
C SER A 60 -6.18 1.82 11.44
N SER A 61 -5.57 2.86 12.01
CA SER A 61 -5.81 3.21 13.41
C SER A 61 -7.23 3.75 13.60
N LEU A 62 -7.94 3.29 14.64
CA LEU A 62 -9.26 3.83 15.04
C LEU A 62 -9.21 5.36 15.20
N LYS A 63 -8.17 5.87 15.88
CA LYS A 63 -7.85 7.30 15.97
C LYS A 63 -6.53 7.56 15.26
N TYR A 64 -6.58 7.87 13.97
CA TYR A 64 -5.40 8.24 13.20
C TYR A 64 -4.81 9.55 13.76
N LEU A 65 -3.49 9.56 13.95
CA LEU A 65 -2.74 10.72 14.42
C LEU A 65 -1.65 11.01 13.39
N PRO A 66 -1.81 12.05 12.54
CA PRO A 66 -0.79 12.40 11.56
C PRO A 66 0.52 12.83 12.24
N LEU A 67 1.64 12.59 11.58
CA LEU A 67 2.94 13.01 12.06
C LEU A 67 3.07 14.55 12.01
N ARG A 68 2.72 15.22 13.11
CA ARG A 68 2.79 16.68 13.21
C ARG A 68 4.21 17.20 12.90
N GLY A 69 4.29 18.12 11.93
CA GLY A 69 5.54 18.75 11.51
C GLY A 69 6.45 17.85 10.66
N PHE A 70 5.91 16.76 10.08
CA PHE A 70 6.68 15.87 9.22
C PHE A 70 6.94 16.49 7.84
N PRO A 71 8.21 16.69 7.43
CA PRO A 71 8.54 17.30 6.15
C PRO A 71 8.49 16.27 5.02
N ALA A 72 7.31 16.07 4.44
CA ALA A 72 7.11 15.01 3.48
C ALA A 72 7.89 15.17 2.16
N ALA A 73 8.22 16.41 1.76
CA ALA A 73 9.11 16.68 0.61
C ALA A 73 10.54 16.17 0.86
N ASP A 74 11.07 16.33 2.08
CA ASP A 74 12.38 15.79 2.45
C ASP A 74 12.34 14.26 2.50
N ALA A 75 11.25 13.68 3.01
CA ALA A 75 11.05 12.23 3.00
C ALA A 75 11.05 11.67 1.56
N SER A 76 10.32 12.31 0.65
CA SER A 76 10.28 11.96 -0.77
C SER A 76 11.68 12.02 -1.41
N ARG A 77 12.47 13.07 -1.10
CA ARG A 77 13.87 13.19 -1.54
C ARG A 77 14.74 12.04 -1.02
N ILE A 78 14.64 11.71 0.28
CA ILE A 78 15.40 10.60 0.89
C ILE A 78 15.04 9.26 0.23
N ILE A 79 13.74 9.03 0.00
CA ILE A 79 13.26 7.80 -0.65
C ILE A 79 13.80 7.69 -2.07
N ARG A 80 13.71 8.74 -2.87
CA ARG A 80 14.26 8.74 -4.25
C ARG A 80 15.78 8.58 -4.25
N ASP A 81 16.50 9.42 -3.52
CA ASP A 81 17.95 9.61 -3.73
C ASP A 81 18.80 8.63 -2.91
N VAL A 82 18.25 8.07 -1.82
CA VAL A 82 18.99 7.17 -0.92
C VAL A 82 18.40 5.76 -0.96
N LEU A 83 17.08 5.61 -0.85
CA LEU A 83 16.45 4.28 -0.82
C LEU A 83 16.45 3.63 -2.21
N ILE A 84 15.93 4.34 -3.21
CA ILE A 84 15.77 3.82 -4.58
C ILE A 84 17.10 3.89 -5.32
N ALA A 85 17.67 5.09 -5.48
CA ALA A 85 18.86 5.29 -6.33
C ALA A 85 20.13 4.59 -5.80
N LYS A 86 20.35 4.59 -4.47
CA LYS A 86 21.55 4.01 -3.85
C LYS A 86 21.32 2.65 -3.22
N GLY A 87 20.07 2.20 -3.07
CA GLY A 87 19.75 0.95 -2.39
C GLY A 87 20.26 0.90 -0.95
N ASN A 88 20.45 2.04 -0.26
CA ASN A 88 21.08 2.09 1.06
C ASN A 88 20.05 2.17 2.20
N PHE A 89 19.58 1.00 2.63
CA PHE A 89 18.49 0.85 3.60
C PHE A 89 18.85 1.39 4.99
N ALA A 90 20.09 1.20 5.41
CA ALA A 90 20.55 1.65 6.73
C ALA A 90 20.59 3.18 6.80
N LYS A 91 21.15 3.82 5.75
CA LYS A 91 21.21 5.28 5.65
C LYS A 91 19.81 5.88 5.49
N THR A 92 18.94 5.28 4.67
CA THR A 92 17.53 5.69 4.57
C THR A 92 16.83 5.64 5.92
N GLU A 93 16.98 4.56 6.68
CA GLU A 93 16.39 4.46 8.02
C GLU A 93 16.91 5.56 8.95
N GLN A 94 18.22 5.80 8.95
CA GLN A 94 18.83 6.85 9.76
C GLN A 94 18.28 8.24 9.41
N GLU A 95 18.24 8.59 8.13
CA GLU A 95 17.79 9.91 7.67
C GLU A 95 16.29 10.13 7.90
N LEU A 96 15.44 9.14 7.60
CA LEU A 96 13.99 9.24 7.84
C LEU A 96 13.68 9.42 9.33
N PHE A 97 14.32 8.65 10.21
CA PHE A 97 14.12 8.77 11.66
C PHE A 97 14.70 10.06 12.25
N GLY A 98 15.60 10.74 11.53
CA GLY A 98 16.11 12.06 11.86
C GLY A 98 15.19 13.21 11.43
N LEU A 99 14.16 12.94 10.62
CA LEU A 99 13.23 13.98 10.22
C LEU A 99 12.37 14.47 11.40
N PRO A 100 12.06 15.77 11.46
CA PRO A 100 11.06 16.32 12.38
C PRO A 100 9.74 15.54 12.31
N GLY A 101 9.00 15.49 13.43
CA GLY A 101 7.78 14.68 13.54
C GLY A 101 8.08 13.21 13.85
N LEU A 102 8.80 12.49 12.99
CA LEU A 102 9.17 11.08 13.23
C LEU A 102 10.21 10.95 14.34
N GLN A 103 11.22 11.82 14.36
CA GLN A 103 12.17 11.92 15.47
C GLN A 103 11.44 12.22 16.78
N LYS A 104 10.58 13.25 16.79
CA LYS A 104 9.82 13.65 17.98
C LYS A 104 8.97 12.51 18.53
N LEU A 105 8.23 11.80 17.67
CA LEU A 105 7.43 10.64 18.05
C LEU A 105 8.30 9.54 18.66
N THR A 106 9.40 9.21 17.98
CA THR A 106 10.25 8.10 18.40
C THR A 106 11.01 8.45 19.66
N GLU A 107 11.46 9.68 19.88
CA GLU A 107 12.21 10.08 21.08
C GLU A 107 11.31 10.32 22.30
N ARG A 108 10.15 10.96 22.12
CA ARG A 108 9.31 11.44 23.24
C ARG A 108 8.13 10.54 23.56
N THR A 109 7.67 9.70 22.63
CA THR A 109 6.40 8.97 22.79
C THR A 109 6.58 7.45 22.83
N LEU A 110 7.45 6.89 21.99
CA LEU A 110 7.59 5.44 21.87
C LEU A 110 8.61 4.88 22.87
N SER A 111 8.27 3.76 23.51
CA SER A 111 9.24 2.95 24.26
C SER A 111 10.32 2.34 23.34
N PRO A 112 11.50 1.93 23.86
CA PRO A 112 12.54 1.29 23.04
C PRO A 112 12.04 0.10 22.23
N THR A 113 11.16 -0.73 22.81
CA THR A 113 10.55 -1.87 22.12
C THR A 113 9.61 -1.44 21.02
N GLU A 114 8.77 -0.42 21.24
CA GLU A 114 7.89 0.14 20.20
C GLU A 114 8.68 0.76 19.06
N LYS A 115 9.78 1.48 19.36
CA LYS A 115 10.69 1.99 18.32
C LYS A 115 11.23 0.85 17.46
N GLN A 116 11.60 -0.28 18.07
CA GLN A 116 12.08 -1.45 17.33
C GLN A 116 10.98 -2.08 16.47
N LEU A 117 9.74 -2.16 16.97
CA LEU A 117 8.59 -2.67 16.22
C LEU A 117 8.25 -1.76 15.02
N LEU A 118 8.27 -0.44 15.20
CA LEU A 118 8.09 0.53 14.13
C LEU A 118 9.16 0.37 13.05
N ARG A 119 10.44 0.33 13.44
CA ARG A 119 11.56 0.07 12.50
C ARG A 119 11.39 -1.23 11.73
N ARG A 120 11.01 -2.32 12.41
CA ARG A 120 10.75 -3.60 11.75
C ARG A 120 9.63 -3.50 10.73
N HIS A 121 8.57 -2.75 11.01
CA HIS A 121 7.44 -2.56 10.09
C HIS A 121 7.82 -1.71 8.88
N LEU A 122 8.49 -0.57 9.08
CA LEU A 122 9.04 0.28 8.00
C LEU A 122 9.97 -0.51 7.06
N ARG A 123 10.82 -1.39 7.61
CA ARG A 123 11.70 -2.24 6.80
C ARG A 123 10.95 -3.23 5.90
N ILE A 124 9.71 -3.60 6.22
CA ILE A 124 8.87 -4.42 5.33
C ILE A 124 8.52 -3.58 4.09
N TYR A 125 8.09 -2.33 4.28
CA TYR A 125 7.80 -1.40 3.18
C TYR A 125 9.04 -1.02 2.37
N PHE A 126 10.20 -0.81 3.00
CA PHE A 126 11.44 -0.49 2.27
C PHE A 126 11.76 -1.54 1.19
N ARG A 127 11.40 -2.81 1.43
CA ARG A 127 11.69 -3.91 0.49
C ARG A 127 10.92 -3.78 -0.82
N MET A 128 9.79 -3.08 -0.82
CA MET A 128 9.02 -2.80 -2.04
C MET A 128 9.81 -1.96 -3.05
N PHE A 129 10.74 -1.13 -2.57
CA PHE A 129 11.56 -0.27 -3.41
C PHE A 129 12.79 -0.99 -3.98
N ARG A 130 12.97 -2.29 -3.70
CA ARG A 130 14.05 -3.09 -4.28
C ARG A 130 13.78 -3.35 -5.77
N PRO A 131 14.82 -3.36 -6.63
CA PRO A 131 14.67 -3.75 -8.04
C PRO A 131 14.12 -5.17 -8.23
N GLN A 132 14.30 -6.06 -7.25
CA GLN A 132 13.77 -7.43 -7.28
C GLN A 132 12.29 -7.51 -6.88
N CYS A 133 11.65 -6.41 -6.49
CA CYS A 133 10.22 -6.36 -6.22
C CYS A 133 9.45 -6.54 -7.54
N PRO A 134 8.61 -7.57 -7.68
CA PRO A 134 7.86 -7.82 -8.91
C PRO A 134 6.56 -7.04 -8.99
N PHE A 135 6.25 -6.19 -8.00
CA PHE A 135 5.03 -5.39 -7.95
C PHE A 135 5.31 -3.93 -7.61
N GLU A 136 4.32 -3.08 -7.82
CA GLU A 136 4.24 -1.69 -7.39
C GLU A 136 2.85 -1.36 -6.83
N ILE A 137 2.75 -0.27 -6.05
CA ILE A 137 1.46 0.27 -5.61
C ILE A 137 1.05 1.37 -6.58
N LYS A 138 -0.19 1.29 -7.07
CA LYS A 138 -0.87 2.33 -7.85
C LYS A 138 -2.13 2.77 -7.13
N PHE A 139 -2.68 3.91 -7.53
CA PHE A 139 -4.00 4.35 -7.09
C PHE A 139 -5.01 4.15 -8.22
N ILE A 140 -6.16 3.58 -7.89
CA ILE A 140 -7.28 3.34 -8.81
C ILE A 140 -8.56 3.93 -8.23
N ASN A 141 -9.43 4.48 -9.07
CA ASN A 141 -10.77 4.95 -8.70
C ASN A 141 -11.87 3.97 -9.14
N ALA A 142 -11.55 2.69 -8.99
CA ALA A 142 -12.28 1.57 -9.55
C ALA A 142 -13.64 1.32 -8.90
N TYR A 143 -13.70 1.52 -7.59
CA TYR A 143 -14.83 1.14 -6.73
C TYR A 143 -15.65 2.35 -6.29
N ASP A 144 -15.05 3.54 -6.38
CA ASP A 144 -15.67 4.84 -6.12
C ASP A 144 -15.03 5.84 -7.09
N TYR A 145 -15.80 6.34 -8.07
CA TYR A 145 -15.30 7.30 -9.05
C TYR A 145 -14.80 8.61 -8.43
N THR A 146 -15.15 8.88 -7.17
CA THR A 146 -14.75 10.08 -6.42
C THR A 146 -13.53 9.87 -5.54
N ARG A 147 -13.11 8.62 -5.28
CA ARG A 147 -12.02 8.29 -4.36
C ARG A 147 -11.03 7.33 -4.99
N PHE A 148 -9.75 7.65 -4.80
CA PHE A 148 -8.67 6.77 -5.20
C PHE A 148 -8.29 5.84 -4.06
N GLU A 149 -8.17 4.55 -4.37
CA GLU A 149 -7.70 3.52 -3.46
C GLU A 149 -6.40 2.91 -3.96
N ALA A 150 -5.54 2.54 -3.02
CA ALA A 150 -4.28 1.90 -3.35
C ALA A 150 -4.52 0.45 -3.78
N ALA A 151 -3.86 0.03 -4.85
CA ALA A 151 -3.96 -1.29 -5.45
C ALA A 151 -2.55 -1.78 -5.84
N VAL A 152 -2.38 -3.10 -5.84
CA VAL A 152 -1.11 -3.74 -6.19
C VAL A 152 -1.13 -4.20 -7.64
N PHE A 153 -0.11 -3.81 -8.40
CA PHE A 153 0.07 -4.21 -9.80
C PHE A 153 1.41 -4.90 -9.98
N ALA A 154 1.44 -5.94 -10.81
CA ALA A 154 2.67 -6.55 -11.26
C ALA A 154 3.45 -5.55 -12.14
N ARG A 155 4.75 -5.44 -11.89
CA ARG A 155 5.69 -4.66 -12.73
C ARG A 155 6.70 -5.56 -13.45
N LYS A 156 6.54 -6.87 -13.30
CA LYS A 156 7.29 -7.97 -13.93
C LYS A 156 6.37 -9.20 -14.01
N PRO A 157 6.57 -10.10 -14.98
CA PRO A 157 5.87 -11.38 -14.99
C PRO A 157 6.14 -12.18 -13.71
N ILE A 158 5.10 -12.82 -13.17
CA ILE A 158 5.18 -13.72 -12.00
C ILE A 158 4.62 -15.08 -12.41
N LYS A 159 5.34 -16.17 -12.13
CA LYS A 159 4.90 -17.52 -12.56
C LYS A 159 3.90 -18.12 -11.59
N ALA A 160 3.04 -19.01 -12.10
CA ALA A 160 2.17 -19.83 -11.28
C ALA A 160 2.97 -20.60 -10.20
N GLY A 161 2.46 -20.60 -8.97
CA GLY A 161 3.10 -21.23 -7.81
C GLY A 161 4.22 -20.42 -7.16
N GLU A 162 4.59 -19.25 -7.71
CA GLU A 162 5.59 -18.38 -7.08
C GLU A 162 4.97 -17.51 -5.97
N PHE A 163 5.70 -17.36 -4.86
CA PHE A 163 5.39 -16.34 -3.87
C PHE A 163 5.81 -14.96 -4.38
N VAL A 164 4.87 -14.00 -4.35
CA VAL A 164 5.12 -12.61 -4.76
C VAL A 164 6.10 -11.97 -3.79
N LYS A 165 7.36 -11.84 -4.23
CA LYS A 165 8.46 -11.40 -3.37
C LYS A 165 8.19 -10.03 -2.77
N TYR A 166 8.39 -9.92 -1.46
CA TYR A 166 8.17 -8.71 -0.63
C TYR A 166 6.72 -8.29 -0.41
N LEU A 167 5.74 -8.92 -1.07
CA LEU A 167 4.31 -8.69 -0.82
C LEU A 167 3.89 -9.49 0.42
N ILE A 168 4.19 -8.91 1.58
CA ILE A 168 4.05 -9.56 2.89
C ILE A 168 3.10 -8.70 3.73
N GLY A 169 2.22 -9.35 4.49
CA GLY A 169 1.49 -8.72 5.57
C GLY A 169 1.91 -9.28 6.94
N THR A 170 1.83 -8.44 7.95
CA THR A 170 1.98 -8.78 9.36
C THR A 170 0.60 -8.87 9.97
N THR A 171 0.35 -9.90 10.78
CA THR A 171 -0.94 -10.04 11.45
C THR A 171 -0.86 -9.70 12.93
N ALA A 172 -1.95 -9.16 13.45
CA ALA A 172 -2.17 -9.04 14.89
C ALA A 172 -3.58 -9.55 15.22
N ARG A 173 -3.66 -10.44 16.22
CA ARG A 173 -4.93 -11.02 16.65
C ARG A 173 -5.86 -9.93 17.19
N LEU A 174 -7.13 -10.02 16.83
CA LEU A 174 -8.21 -9.19 17.35
C LEU A 174 -8.91 -9.89 18.51
N SER A 175 -9.30 -9.12 19.52
CA SER A 175 -10.37 -9.49 20.44
C SER A 175 -11.73 -9.18 19.83
N ASP A 176 -12.79 -9.85 20.27
CA ASP A 176 -14.17 -9.63 19.80
C ASP A 176 -14.59 -8.16 19.91
N LYS A 177 -14.13 -7.45 20.96
CA LYS A 177 -14.37 -6.01 21.14
C LYS A 177 -13.65 -5.16 20.09
N GLU A 178 -12.42 -5.50 19.75
CA GLU A 178 -11.66 -4.78 18.72
C GLU A 178 -12.25 -5.04 17.33
N GLU A 179 -12.63 -6.28 17.04
CA GLU A 179 -13.32 -6.64 15.80
C GLU A 179 -14.62 -5.85 15.65
N ALA A 180 -15.51 -5.91 16.64
CA ALA A 180 -16.79 -5.18 16.61
C ALA A 180 -16.58 -3.66 16.42
N CYS A 181 -15.56 -3.09 17.07
CA CYS A 181 -15.23 -1.66 16.93
C CYS A 181 -14.71 -1.31 15.52
N LEU A 182 -13.89 -2.18 14.90
CA LEU A 182 -13.42 -1.97 13.54
C LEU A 182 -14.57 -2.05 12.53
N ARG A 183 -15.47 -3.03 12.66
CA ARG A 183 -16.68 -3.16 11.82
C ARG A 183 -17.59 -1.93 11.96
N GLN A 184 -17.88 -1.50 13.19
CA GLN A 184 -18.72 -0.33 13.45
C GLN A 184 -18.14 0.97 12.88
N THR A 185 -16.81 1.07 12.78
CA THR A 185 -16.13 2.26 12.26
C THR A 185 -15.76 2.16 10.77
N GLY A 186 -16.15 1.08 10.08
CA GLY A 186 -15.81 0.84 8.67
C GLY A 186 -14.30 0.66 8.43
N LYS A 187 -13.56 0.17 9.43
CA LYS A 187 -12.10 -0.06 9.39
C LYS A 187 -11.74 -1.54 9.39
N ASP A 188 -12.67 -2.37 8.96
CA ASP A 188 -12.55 -3.82 8.81
C ASP A 188 -11.99 -4.25 7.45
N PHE A 189 -11.56 -3.30 6.60
CA PHE A 189 -11.01 -3.54 5.24
C PHE A 189 -9.82 -4.50 5.13
N SER A 190 -9.24 -4.93 6.26
CA SER A 190 -8.08 -5.82 6.31
C SER A 190 -8.21 -6.91 7.38
N ILE A 191 -9.44 -7.25 7.76
CA ILE A 191 -9.68 -8.37 8.65
C ILE A 191 -9.50 -9.67 7.88
N VAL A 192 -8.71 -10.59 8.46
CA VAL A 192 -8.47 -11.92 7.93
C VAL A 192 -8.86 -12.95 8.98
N GLU A 193 -9.55 -13.98 8.53
CA GLU A 193 -9.88 -15.14 9.36
C GLU A 193 -8.82 -16.22 9.17
N SER A 194 -8.31 -16.76 10.26
CA SER A 194 -7.35 -17.86 10.26
C SER A 194 -7.90 -19.04 11.07
N GLY A 195 -8.18 -20.15 10.36
CA GLY A 195 -8.65 -21.40 10.95
C GLY A 195 -9.99 -21.29 11.69
N LYS A 196 -10.28 -22.24 12.58
CA LYS A 196 -11.56 -22.32 13.32
C LYS A 196 -11.67 -21.25 14.43
N LYS A 197 -11.88 -19.97 14.06
CA LYS A 197 -12.25 -18.82 14.93
C LYS A 197 -11.11 -17.93 15.45
N SER A 198 -10.01 -17.72 14.71
CA SER A 198 -9.09 -16.63 15.06
C SER A 198 -9.12 -15.51 14.02
N VAL A 199 -9.62 -14.36 14.44
CA VAL A 199 -9.72 -13.15 13.62
C VAL A 199 -8.50 -12.28 13.88
N SER A 200 -7.86 -11.79 12.81
CA SER A 200 -6.68 -10.93 12.89
C SER A 200 -6.81 -9.78 11.91
N VAL A 201 -6.12 -8.67 12.18
CA VAL A 201 -5.89 -7.63 11.17
C VAL A 201 -4.64 -7.98 10.35
N LEU A 202 -4.66 -7.70 9.05
CA LEU A 202 -3.55 -7.87 8.11
C LEU A 202 -3.02 -6.50 7.65
N LEU A 203 -1.83 -6.11 8.07
CA LEU A 203 -1.23 -4.81 7.72
C LEU A 203 0.16 -4.98 7.10
N GLY A 204 0.70 -3.94 6.46
CA GLY A 204 1.87 -4.03 5.58
C GLY A 204 1.47 -4.11 4.11
N PRO A 205 2.43 -4.23 3.17
CA PRO A 205 2.18 -4.14 1.74
C PRO A 205 1.04 -5.00 1.19
N ALA A 206 0.82 -6.21 1.74
CA ALA A 206 -0.25 -7.10 1.31
C ALA A 206 -1.67 -6.56 1.58
N ARG A 207 -1.83 -5.53 2.43
CA ARG A 207 -3.13 -4.90 2.71
C ARG A 207 -3.74 -4.15 1.53
N PHE A 208 -2.94 -3.87 0.50
CA PHE A 208 -3.36 -3.17 -0.72
C PHE A 208 -3.73 -4.12 -1.86
N VAL A 209 -3.71 -5.43 -1.61
CA VAL A 209 -4.13 -6.44 -2.58
C VAL A 209 -5.64 -6.50 -2.53
N ASN A 210 -6.29 -6.16 -3.64
CA ASN A 210 -7.74 -6.07 -3.71
C ASN A 210 -8.39 -7.43 -3.91
N HIS A 211 -9.70 -7.45 -3.68
CA HIS A 211 -10.53 -8.60 -3.96
C HIS A 211 -10.78 -8.79 -5.45
N ASP A 212 -10.79 -10.05 -5.88
CA ASP A 212 -11.49 -10.46 -7.11
C ASP A 212 -12.14 -11.84 -6.91
N CYS A 213 -13.36 -12.05 -7.43
CA CYS A 213 -14.08 -13.32 -7.33
C CYS A 213 -13.38 -14.47 -8.08
N ASN A 214 -12.56 -14.16 -9.09
CA ASN A 214 -11.67 -15.10 -9.77
C ASN A 214 -10.22 -14.58 -9.69
N PRO A 215 -9.59 -14.69 -8.51
CA PRO A 215 -8.32 -14.03 -8.25
C PRO A 215 -7.15 -14.71 -8.97
N ASN A 216 -6.07 -13.95 -9.19
CA ASN A 216 -4.82 -14.51 -9.71
C ASN A 216 -3.84 -14.95 -8.61
N CYS A 217 -4.12 -14.63 -7.35
CA CYS A 217 -3.32 -15.02 -6.19
C CYS A 217 -4.18 -15.55 -5.04
N ARG A 218 -3.52 -16.20 -4.07
CA ARG A 218 -4.09 -16.53 -2.77
C ARG A 218 -3.16 -16.12 -1.62
N LEU A 219 -3.74 -15.91 -0.45
CA LEU A 219 -3.01 -15.58 0.77
C LEU A 219 -2.63 -16.84 1.57
N PHE A 220 -1.40 -16.87 2.06
CA PHE A 220 -0.88 -17.93 2.93
C PHE A 220 -0.35 -17.39 4.24
N THR A 221 -0.80 -18.01 5.34
CA THR A 221 -0.23 -17.75 6.66
C THR A 221 1.02 -18.59 6.86
N VAL A 222 2.17 -17.93 7.04
CA VAL A 222 3.43 -18.60 7.42
C VAL A 222 3.57 -18.65 8.95
N ARG A 223 4.33 -19.65 9.44
CA ARG A 223 4.52 -19.92 10.89
C ARG A 223 5.01 -18.72 11.71
N SER A 224 5.59 -17.69 11.07
CA SER A 224 6.05 -16.47 11.74
C SER A 224 4.94 -15.47 12.07
N GLY A 225 3.66 -15.77 11.83
CA GLY A 225 2.57 -14.80 12.01
C GLY A 225 2.58 -13.70 10.93
N ARG A 226 3.02 -14.08 9.73
CA ARG A 226 2.98 -13.22 8.54
C ARG A 226 2.13 -13.91 7.49
N MET A 227 1.57 -13.11 6.59
CA MET A 227 0.90 -13.61 5.41
C MET A 227 1.70 -13.25 4.17
N VAL A 228 1.78 -14.18 3.23
CA VAL A 228 2.46 -14.04 1.95
C VAL A 228 1.48 -14.33 0.83
N VAL A 229 1.73 -13.79 -0.35
CA VAL A 229 0.87 -13.94 -1.52
C VAL A 229 1.50 -14.96 -2.47
N GLU A 230 0.77 -15.98 -2.89
CA GLU A 230 1.18 -16.96 -3.90
C GLU A 230 0.36 -16.80 -5.17
N ALA A 231 1.01 -16.80 -6.34
CA ALA A 231 0.35 -16.75 -7.63
C ALA A 231 -0.32 -18.10 -7.97
N LEU A 232 -1.61 -18.07 -8.33
CA LEU A 232 -2.39 -19.23 -8.74
C LEU A 232 -2.18 -19.58 -10.22
N ARG A 233 -1.86 -18.56 -11.03
CA ARG A 233 -1.55 -18.66 -12.45
C ARG A 233 -0.40 -17.71 -12.79
N ASN A 234 0.05 -17.75 -14.04
CA ASN A 234 0.97 -16.73 -14.53
C ASN A 234 0.27 -15.36 -14.49
N ILE A 235 1.00 -14.34 -14.01
CA ILE A 235 0.55 -12.95 -13.91
C ILE A 235 1.43 -12.12 -14.83
N GLU A 236 0.82 -11.36 -15.72
CA GLU A 236 1.53 -10.56 -16.70
C GLU A 236 2.03 -9.23 -16.12
N ASN A 237 2.99 -8.60 -16.80
CA ASN A 237 3.41 -7.26 -16.45
C ASN A 237 2.25 -6.26 -16.62
N GLY A 238 2.00 -5.42 -15.62
CA GLY A 238 0.88 -4.46 -15.61
C GLY A 238 -0.44 -5.04 -15.13
N GLU A 239 -0.52 -6.34 -14.84
CA GLU A 239 -1.74 -6.97 -14.32
C GLU A 239 -1.93 -6.66 -12.82
N GLN A 240 -3.17 -6.40 -12.39
CA GLN A 240 -3.48 -6.20 -10.97
C GLN A 240 -3.32 -7.53 -10.22
N ILE A 241 -2.67 -7.51 -9.07
CA ILE A 241 -2.60 -8.66 -8.17
C ILE A 241 -3.82 -8.65 -7.26
N THR A 242 -4.60 -9.72 -7.28
CA THR A 242 -5.87 -9.84 -6.55
C THR A 242 -5.95 -11.17 -5.79
N VAL A 243 -6.72 -11.18 -4.70
CA VAL A 243 -6.97 -12.37 -3.88
C VAL A 243 -8.46 -12.52 -3.59
N PHE A 244 -8.92 -13.73 -3.29
CA PHE A 244 -10.26 -13.91 -2.76
C PHE A 244 -10.29 -13.59 -1.26
N TYR A 245 -11.27 -12.82 -0.80
CA TYR A 245 -11.40 -12.43 0.62
C TYR A 245 -12.16 -13.49 1.41
N CYS A 246 -13.47 -13.57 1.19
CA CYS A 246 -14.36 -14.65 1.64
C CYS A 246 -15.69 -14.57 0.87
N ASP A 247 -16.59 -15.53 1.08
CA ASP A 247 -17.84 -15.70 0.31
C ASP A 247 -18.85 -14.56 0.51
N ASP A 248 -18.85 -13.92 1.68
CA ASP A 248 -19.86 -12.92 2.07
C ASP A 248 -19.21 -11.58 2.49
N TYR A 249 -18.07 -11.23 1.88
CA TYR A 249 -17.36 -10.00 2.23
C TYR A 249 -18.14 -8.75 1.79
N PHE A 250 -18.68 -8.78 0.56
CA PHE A 250 -19.46 -7.70 -0.04
C PHE A 250 -20.95 -8.08 -0.07
N GLY A 251 -21.54 -8.27 1.12
CA GLY A 251 -22.91 -8.76 1.27
C GLY A 251 -23.03 -10.26 1.00
N ASP A 252 -24.25 -10.79 1.13
CA ASP A 252 -24.55 -12.21 0.96
C ASP A 252 -24.05 -12.70 -0.42
N GLY A 253 -23.20 -13.72 -0.45
CA GLY A 253 -22.63 -14.26 -1.68
C GLY A 253 -21.83 -13.26 -2.52
N ASN A 254 -21.27 -12.20 -1.89
CA ASN A 254 -20.56 -11.11 -2.57
C ASN A 254 -21.40 -10.38 -3.63
N LEU A 255 -22.72 -10.26 -3.41
CA LEU A 255 -23.65 -9.59 -4.34
C LEU A 255 -23.28 -8.12 -4.63
N ASP A 256 -22.66 -7.42 -3.67
CA ASP A 256 -22.24 -6.02 -3.82
C ASP A 256 -20.79 -5.89 -4.31
N CYS A 257 -20.17 -6.98 -4.79
CA CYS A 257 -18.76 -6.98 -5.18
C CYS A 257 -18.50 -6.26 -6.51
N LEU A 258 -17.66 -5.23 -6.48
CA LEU A 258 -17.29 -4.40 -7.64
C LEU A 258 -16.01 -4.87 -8.36
N CYS A 259 -15.63 -6.14 -8.25
CA CYS A 259 -14.41 -6.64 -8.90
C CYS A 259 -14.54 -6.79 -10.43
N ALA A 260 -13.41 -6.97 -11.11
CA ALA A 260 -13.38 -7.09 -12.57
C ALA A 260 -14.09 -8.37 -13.05
N THR A 261 -14.06 -9.45 -12.29
CA THR A 261 -14.80 -10.67 -12.61
C THR A 261 -16.33 -10.47 -12.57
N CYS A 262 -16.84 -9.67 -11.64
CA CYS A 262 -18.29 -9.43 -11.51
C CYS A 262 -18.81 -8.37 -12.49
N HIS A 263 -18.05 -7.30 -12.74
CA HIS A 263 -18.52 -6.14 -13.51
C HIS A 263 -17.77 -5.89 -14.83
N GLY A 264 -16.81 -6.74 -15.18
CA GLY A 264 -15.85 -6.48 -16.26
C GLY A 264 -14.83 -5.41 -15.84
N THR A 265 -13.84 -5.15 -16.69
CA THR A 265 -12.83 -4.11 -16.45
C THR A 265 -13.42 -2.74 -16.85
N PRO A 266 -13.73 -1.83 -15.91
CA PRO A 266 -14.18 -0.47 -16.22
C PRO A 266 -13.05 0.39 -16.83
N PRO A 267 -13.36 1.53 -17.47
CA PRO A 267 -12.37 2.53 -17.87
C PRO A 267 -11.85 3.31 -16.65
N TRP A 268 -11.29 2.62 -15.65
CA TRP A 268 -10.75 3.27 -14.46
C TRP A 268 -9.39 3.94 -14.74
N SER A 269 -9.17 5.09 -14.10
CA SER A 269 -7.89 5.80 -14.19
C SER A 269 -6.89 5.20 -13.21
N VAL A 270 -5.68 4.91 -13.70
CA VAL A 270 -4.58 4.38 -12.90
C VAL A 270 -3.53 5.46 -12.73
N THR A 271 -3.26 5.88 -11.48
CA THR A 271 -2.16 6.80 -11.17
C THR A 271 -1.01 6.06 -10.50
N THR A 272 0.19 6.17 -11.06
CA THR A 272 1.41 5.50 -10.58
C THR A 272 2.24 6.44 -9.71
N ILE A 273 3.03 5.90 -8.77
CA ILE A 273 4.07 6.66 -8.06
C ILE A 273 5.09 7.17 -9.09
N ALA A 274 5.19 8.49 -9.28
CA ALA A 274 6.08 9.13 -10.25
C ALA A 274 7.58 8.80 -10.07
N LEU A 275 7.96 8.19 -8.94
CA LEU A 275 9.33 7.87 -8.56
C LEU A 275 9.73 6.41 -8.81
N MET A 276 8.80 5.54 -9.21
CA MET A 276 9.08 4.11 -9.46
C MET A 276 9.22 3.74 -10.94
N THR A 277 8.95 4.69 -11.83
CA THR A 277 9.18 4.57 -13.27
C THR A 277 10.67 4.79 -13.54
N ASN A 278 11.37 3.71 -13.88
CA ASN A 278 12.67 3.81 -14.55
C ASN A 278 12.51 3.99 -16.06
N ASP A 279 11.29 4.28 -16.53
CA ASP A 279 11.01 4.50 -17.94
C ASP A 279 11.32 5.94 -18.33
N ARG A 280 12.59 6.16 -18.70
CA ARG A 280 12.88 7.02 -19.85
C ARG A 280 12.53 6.25 -21.11
N THR A 281 11.25 5.99 -21.35
CA THR A 281 10.79 5.57 -22.68
C THR A 281 9.98 6.70 -23.27
N SER A 282 10.61 7.32 -24.26
CA SER A 282 10.02 8.20 -25.25
C SER A 282 8.69 7.64 -25.77
N SER A 283 7.59 8.29 -25.43
CA SER A 283 6.36 8.23 -26.21
C SER A 283 5.45 9.40 -25.84
N ASP A 284 5.95 10.61 -26.09
CA ASP A 284 5.14 11.83 -26.24
C ASP A 284 5.53 12.49 -27.58
N GLU A 285 5.32 11.77 -28.68
CA GLU A 285 5.18 12.37 -30.01
C GLU A 285 3.99 11.72 -30.74
N ALA A 286 2.79 11.95 -30.23
CA ALA A 286 1.60 11.96 -31.07
C ALA A 286 1.19 13.43 -31.24
N GLY A 287 1.83 14.08 -32.21
CA GLY A 287 1.55 15.44 -32.60
C GLY A 287 0.06 15.65 -32.87
N CYS A 288 -0.54 16.50 -32.04
CA CYS A 288 -1.80 17.17 -32.33
C CYS A 288 -1.61 18.04 -33.58
N GLN A 289 -1.80 17.45 -34.76
CA GLN A 289 -1.91 18.20 -36.01
C GLN A 289 -3.26 18.92 -36.02
N ARG A 290 -3.19 20.21 -35.73
CA ARG A 290 -4.26 21.20 -35.87
C ARG A 290 -4.88 21.06 -37.27
N ARG A 291 -6.13 20.59 -37.35
CA ARG A 291 -6.95 20.77 -38.56
C ARG A 291 -7.21 22.27 -38.74
N LYS A 292 -6.48 22.88 -39.67
CA LYS A 292 -6.81 24.21 -40.19
C LYS A 292 -8.17 24.14 -40.88
N GLN A 293 -9.11 24.96 -40.42
CA GLN A 293 -10.29 25.32 -41.20
C GLN A 293 -9.83 25.94 -42.52
N VAL A 294 -10.23 25.35 -43.63
CA VAL A 294 -10.18 26.00 -44.94
C VAL A 294 -11.62 26.14 -45.40
N GLY A 295 -12.08 27.39 -45.42
CA GLY A 295 -13.37 27.76 -45.98
C GLY A 295 -13.41 27.47 -47.47
N SER A 296 -14.51 26.88 -47.92
CA SER A 296 -14.83 26.72 -49.34
C SER A 296 -16.23 27.24 -49.56
N HIS A 297 -16.30 28.51 -49.99
CA HIS A 297 -17.46 29.09 -50.65
C HIS A 297 -17.83 28.24 -51.87
N ARG A 298 -19.07 27.77 -51.95
CA ARG A 298 -19.70 27.42 -53.24
C ARG A 298 -20.94 28.28 -53.42
N ARG A 299 -20.83 29.18 -54.38
CA ARG A 299 -21.90 30.04 -54.90
C ARG A 299 -22.52 29.30 -56.09
N CYS A 300 -23.85 29.32 -56.16
CA CYS A 300 -24.67 28.77 -57.24
C CYS A 300 -24.54 29.63 -58.53
N THR A 301 -25.14 29.15 -59.63
CA THR A 301 -25.18 29.63 -61.05
C THR A 301 -24.26 28.82 -61.97
N LYS A 302 -24.69 28.25 -63.10
CA LYS A 302 -25.95 28.29 -63.87
C LYS A 302 -26.48 26.88 -64.12
#